data_AF-A0A533YQ71-F1
#
_entry.id   AF-A0A533YQ71-F1
#
_cell.length_a   1.000
_cell.length_b   1.000
_cell.length_c   1.000
_cell.angle_alpha   90.00
_cell.angle_beta   90.00
_cell.angle_gamma   90.00
#
_symmetry.space_group_name_H-M   'P 1'
#
loop_
_entity.id
_entity.type
_entity.pdbx_description
1 polymer ?
#
loop_
_entity_poly.entity_id
_entity_poly.type
_entity_poly.pdbx_seq_one_letter_code
_entity_poly.pdbx_strand_id
1 'polypeptide(L)'
;MGRERWLAKDTGNGNRKRTTSAYSCRSPANDSPGAPTRRNDHDFDHPRKVAELAVSLFDQTAGLHGFGKRERRLLLYSAMLHDIGHALSESRHEEFTFKAIMEHHFDSIPEHDKEIVANTAYLHRQPYIKLKFQHLNGLNEADQILVKRLAALLRIADALDESGKRVVHDIRCYEEKGVVYFDLHVVSKAIAERAAALRKADLFEHAFQRTVIVVRNGLEKRARARQRAMTDQLEQHRSG
;
A
#
# COMPACT_ATOMS: atom_id res chain seq x y z
N MET A 1 -22.88 -16.27 -67.60
CA MET A 1 -21.91 -16.09 -66.50
C MET A 1 -22.68 -15.49 -65.33
N GLY A 2 -23.21 -16.29 -64.40
CA GLY A 2 -22.51 -16.74 -63.19
C GLY A 2 -22.75 -15.73 -62.05
N ARG A 3 -23.88 -15.82 -61.31
CA ARG A 3 -24.04 -16.36 -59.92
C ARG A 3 -23.42 -15.44 -58.84
N GLU A 4 -23.99 -15.10 -57.68
CA GLU A 4 -25.19 -15.42 -56.86
C GLU A 4 -25.21 -14.36 -55.71
N ARG A 5 -26.34 -13.78 -55.26
CA ARG A 5 -27.28 -14.25 -54.19
C ARG A 5 -26.54 -14.53 -52.85
N TRP A 6 -26.88 -13.94 -51.70
CA TRP A 6 -28.10 -14.18 -50.92
C TRP A 6 -28.44 -13.07 -49.90
N LEU A 7 -29.72 -12.71 -49.88
CA LEU A 7 -30.48 -12.19 -48.73
C LEU A 7 -31.08 -13.39 -47.99
N ALA A 8 -31.20 -13.31 -46.66
CA ALA A 8 -32.37 -13.83 -45.93
C ALA A 8 -32.45 -13.23 -44.52
N LYS A 9 -33.59 -12.59 -44.23
CA LYS A 9 -34.15 -12.40 -42.89
C LYS A 9 -34.81 -13.71 -42.46
N ASP A 10 -34.89 -14.01 -41.16
CA ASP A 10 -36.19 -14.15 -40.47
C ASP A 10 -36.12 -14.53 -38.98
N THR A 11 -37.03 -13.88 -38.25
CA THR A 11 -37.85 -14.32 -37.10
C THR A 11 -37.23 -14.95 -35.83
N GLY A 12 -37.32 -14.16 -34.76
CA GLY A 12 -37.81 -14.48 -33.40
C GLY A 12 -37.63 -15.87 -32.80
N ASN A 13 -36.98 -15.93 -31.64
CA ASN A 13 -37.47 -16.71 -30.50
C ASN A 13 -36.86 -16.20 -29.20
N GLY A 14 -37.70 -15.91 -28.21
CA GLY A 14 -37.26 -15.55 -26.87
C GLY A 14 -36.64 -16.74 -26.16
N ASN A 15 -35.48 -16.55 -25.54
CA ASN A 15 -35.08 -17.43 -24.44
C ASN A 15 -34.13 -16.71 -23.47
N ARG A 16 -34.68 -16.35 -22.31
CA ARG A 16 -33.93 -15.99 -21.10
C ARG A 16 -33.10 -17.20 -20.68
N LYS A 17 -31.81 -17.20 -20.98
CA LYS A 17 -30.87 -18.12 -20.34
C LYS A 17 -30.22 -17.44 -19.15
N ARG A 18 -30.74 -17.77 -17.97
CA ARG A 18 -29.99 -17.76 -16.71
C ARG A 18 -28.74 -18.60 -16.89
N THR A 19 -27.58 -18.03 -16.63
CA THR A 19 -26.35 -18.78 -16.38
C THR A 19 -25.91 -18.52 -14.95
N THR A 20 -26.49 -19.28 -14.02
CA THR A 20 -25.80 -19.70 -12.81
C THR A 20 -24.72 -20.70 -13.21
N SER A 21 -23.46 -20.45 -12.87
CA SER A 21 -22.46 -21.52 -12.80
C SER A 21 -21.40 -21.19 -11.75
N ALA A 22 -21.69 -21.68 -10.55
CA ALA A 22 -20.78 -22.10 -9.50
C ALA A 22 -19.27 -22.01 -9.81
N TYR A 23 -18.56 -21.17 -9.06
CA TYR A 23 -17.14 -21.38 -8.79
C TYR A 23 -17.02 -22.56 -7.81
N SER A 24 -16.96 -23.78 -8.36
CA SER A 24 -16.64 -24.97 -7.58
C SER A 24 -15.14 -24.96 -7.26
N CYS A 25 -14.82 -24.79 -5.98
CA CYS A 25 -13.48 -24.94 -5.46
C CYS A 25 -13.02 -26.41 -5.59
N ARG A 26 -11.94 -26.66 -6.33
CA ARG A 26 -11.14 -27.90 -6.25
C ARG A 26 -9.66 -27.54 -6.30
N SER A 27 -8.97 -27.86 -5.20
CA SER A 27 -7.51 -27.93 -5.16
C SER A 27 -7.01 -29.22 -5.84
N PRO A 28 -5.77 -29.21 -6.33
CA PRO A 28 -4.87 -30.29 -6.01
C PRO A 28 -3.58 -29.76 -5.36
N ALA A 29 -3.20 -30.43 -4.28
CA ALA A 29 -1.93 -30.27 -3.61
C ALA A 29 -0.77 -30.67 -4.52
N ASN A 30 0.30 -29.88 -4.50
CA ASN A 30 1.64 -30.30 -4.88
C ASN A 30 2.61 -29.62 -3.91
N ASP A 31 3.03 -30.36 -2.89
CA ASP A 31 4.04 -29.94 -1.93
C ASP A 31 5.42 -30.04 -2.58
N SER A 32 6.02 -28.88 -2.86
CA SER A 32 7.46 -28.74 -3.09
C SER A 32 8.11 -28.21 -1.81
N PRO A 33 9.18 -28.83 -1.28
CA PRO A 33 9.84 -28.37 -0.07
C PRO A 33 10.66 -27.11 -0.41
N GLY A 34 10.06 -25.93 -0.20
CA GLY A 34 10.68 -24.64 -0.47
C GLY A 34 9.72 -23.49 -0.80
N ALA A 35 8.42 -23.74 -0.92
CA ALA A 35 7.44 -22.67 -1.13
C ALA A 35 7.25 -21.83 0.15
N PRO A 36 7.22 -20.48 0.08
CA PRO A 36 6.83 -19.67 1.23
C PRO A 36 5.44 -20.11 1.68
N THR A 37 5.39 -20.50 2.95
CA THR A 37 4.22 -20.90 3.72
C THR A 37 2.96 -20.17 3.28
N ARG A 38 1.90 -20.93 2.97
CA ARG A 38 0.52 -20.41 2.86
C ARG A 38 0.32 -19.44 4.02
N ARG A 39 0.18 -18.14 3.73
CA ARG A 39 -0.13 -17.13 4.74
C ARG A 39 -1.55 -17.41 5.24
N ASN A 40 -1.66 -18.27 6.25
CA ASN A 40 -2.76 -18.21 7.21
C ASN A 40 -2.46 -17.01 8.14
N ASP A 41 -2.45 -15.81 7.57
CA ASP A 41 -2.67 -14.62 8.36
C ASP A 41 -4.16 -14.63 8.67
N HIS A 42 -4.57 -14.45 9.93
CA HIS A 42 -5.96 -14.18 10.24
C HIS A 42 -6.42 -13.08 9.25
N ASP A 43 -7.46 -13.34 8.44
CA ASP A 43 -7.70 -12.73 7.11
C ASP A 43 -7.59 -11.19 7.00
N PHE A 44 -7.54 -10.48 8.13
CA PHE A 44 -7.49 -9.02 8.23
C PHE A 44 -6.32 -8.44 9.04
N ASP A 45 -5.42 -9.25 9.59
CA ASP A 45 -4.33 -8.76 10.45
C ASP A 45 -3.31 -7.91 9.66
N HIS A 46 -2.88 -8.41 8.50
CA HIS A 46 -1.94 -7.70 7.64
C HIS A 46 -2.53 -6.38 7.10
N PRO A 47 -3.71 -6.37 6.42
CA PRO A 47 -4.32 -5.13 5.96
C PRO A 47 -4.57 -4.12 7.08
N ARG A 48 -5.00 -4.58 8.27
CA ARG A 48 -5.19 -3.70 9.43
C ARG A 48 -3.87 -3.07 9.86
N LYS A 49 -2.79 -3.85 9.95
CA LYS A 49 -1.50 -3.31 10.36
C LYS A 49 -0.96 -2.30 9.34
N VAL A 50 -1.06 -2.60 8.05
CA VAL A 50 -0.67 -1.69 6.98
C VAL A 50 -1.51 -0.40 7.04
N ALA A 51 -2.82 -0.50 7.26
CA ALA A 51 -3.70 0.65 7.40
C ALA A 51 -3.33 1.55 8.60
N GLU A 52 -3.04 0.96 9.76
CA GLU A 52 -2.56 1.70 10.94
C GLU A 52 -1.29 2.49 10.64
N LEU A 53 -0.30 1.84 10.02
CA LEU A 53 0.98 2.47 9.68
C LEU A 53 0.81 3.53 8.58
N ALA A 54 0.02 3.27 7.54
CA ALA A 54 -0.22 4.20 6.44
C ALA A 54 -0.88 5.49 6.93
N VAL A 55 -1.87 5.37 7.82
CA VAL A 55 -2.55 6.51 8.41
C VAL A 55 -1.64 7.28 9.38
N SER A 56 -0.80 6.60 10.16
CA SER A 56 0.21 7.25 10.99
C SER A 56 1.24 8.04 10.15
N LEU A 57 1.70 7.46 9.04
CA LEU A 57 2.57 8.12 8.07
C LEU A 57 1.90 9.36 7.46
N PHE A 58 0.63 9.25 7.05
CA PHE A 58 -0.13 10.39 6.54
C PHE A 58 -0.18 11.54 7.57
N ASP A 59 -0.61 11.24 8.79
CA ASP A 59 -0.78 12.27 9.82
C ASP A 59 0.56 12.96 10.14
N GLN A 60 1.66 12.22 10.16
CA GLN A 60 2.99 12.77 10.45
C GLN A 60 3.68 13.43 9.25
N THR A 61 3.18 13.24 8.03
CA THR A 61 3.70 13.87 6.80
C THR A 61 2.77 14.96 6.27
N ALA A 62 1.78 15.39 7.06
CA ALA A 62 0.82 16.43 6.69
C ALA A 62 1.47 17.73 6.17
N GLY A 63 2.61 18.13 6.73
CA GLY A 63 3.38 19.29 6.27
C GLY A 63 3.97 19.14 4.86
N LEU A 64 4.14 17.92 4.35
CA LEU A 64 4.65 17.65 3.01
C LEU A 64 3.54 17.62 1.96
N HIS A 65 2.40 17.01 2.29
CA HIS A 65 1.34 16.78 1.30
C HIS A 65 0.18 17.78 1.37
N GLY A 66 -0.10 18.38 2.54
CA GLY A 66 -1.14 19.40 2.71
C GLY A 66 -2.58 18.88 2.57
N PHE A 67 -2.80 17.58 2.73
CA PHE A 67 -4.10 16.93 2.51
C PHE A 67 -4.95 16.86 3.78
N GLY A 68 -6.26 16.63 3.61
CA GLY A 68 -7.23 16.64 4.69
C GLY A 68 -7.82 15.28 5.03
N LYS A 69 -8.97 15.32 5.73
CA LYS A 69 -9.67 14.13 6.22
C LYS A 69 -10.15 13.19 5.12
N ARG A 70 -10.48 13.74 3.93
CA ARG A 70 -10.95 12.94 2.80
C ARG A 70 -9.81 12.03 2.31
N GLU A 71 -8.66 12.61 1.99
CA GLU A 71 -7.52 11.88 1.45
C GLU A 71 -6.98 10.85 2.44
N ARG A 72 -7.02 11.18 3.75
CA ARG A 72 -6.71 10.24 4.83
C ARG A 72 -7.62 8.99 4.79
N ARG A 73 -8.92 9.16 4.53
CA ARG A 73 -9.86 8.03 4.39
C ARG A 73 -9.60 7.24 3.12
N LEU A 74 -9.28 7.90 2.01
CA LEU A 74 -8.93 7.20 0.77
C LEU A 74 -7.72 6.29 0.99
N LEU A 75 -6.67 6.79 1.66
CA LEU A 75 -5.51 5.99 2.02
C LEU A 75 -5.87 4.79 2.91
N LEU A 76 -6.73 5.02 3.92
CA LEU A 76 -7.22 3.95 4.78
C LEU A 76 -7.94 2.85 3.98
N TYR A 77 -8.84 3.22 3.07
CA TYR A 77 -9.54 2.25 2.22
C TYR A 77 -8.59 1.50 1.30
N SER A 78 -7.65 2.20 0.66
CA SER A 78 -6.63 1.55 -0.17
C SER A 78 -5.78 0.57 0.62
N ALA A 79 -5.36 0.91 1.84
CA ALA A 79 -4.60 0.03 2.71
C ALA A 79 -5.41 -1.21 3.16
N MET A 80 -6.71 -1.07 3.41
CA MET A 80 -7.54 -2.22 3.75
C MET A 80 -7.79 -3.16 2.55
N LEU A 81 -7.70 -2.66 1.33
CA LEU A 81 -8.07 -3.38 0.10
C LEU A 81 -6.89 -3.80 -0.78
N HIS A 82 -5.66 -3.40 -0.47
CA HIS A 82 -4.51 -3.53 -1.40
C HIS A 82 -4.22 -4.96 -1.88
N ASP A 83 -4.55 -5.95 -1.06
CA ASP A 83 -4.21 -7.36 -1.28
C ASP A 83 -5.41 -8.25 -1.62
N ILE A 84 -6.61 -7.70 -1.83
CA ILE A 84 -7.81 -8.53 -2.13
C ILE A 84 -7.65 -9.36 -3.41
N GLY A 85 -6.80 -8.93 -4.34
CA GLY A 85 -6.48 -9.65 -5.57
C GLY A 85 -5.67 -10.94 -5.37
N HIS A 86 -5.06 -11.16 -4.19
CA HIS A 86 -4.31 -12.40 -3.91
C HIS A 86 -5.19 -13.65 -3.97
N ALA A 87 -6.50 -13.52 -3.68
CA ALA A 87 -7.46 -14.61 -3.82
C ALA A 87 -7.60 -15.10 -5.28
N LEU A 88 -7.23 -14.28 -6.26
CA LEU A 88 -7.38 -14.55 -7.69
C LEU A 88 -6.04 -14.82 -8.39
N SER A 89 -4.97 -14.14 -8.01
CA SER A 89 -3.66 -14.34 -8.64
C SER A 89 -2.51 -13.83 -7.78
N GLU A 90 -1.55 -14.69 -7.46
CA GLU A 90 -0.34 -14.28 -6.74
C GLU A 90 0.55 -13.32 -7.55
N SER A 91 0.68 -13.54 -8.87
CA SER A 91 1.65 -12.81 -9.70
C SER A 91 1.15 -11.46 -10.21
N ARG A 92 -0.17 -11.30 -10.34
CA ARG A 92 -0.86 -10.12 -10.88
C ARG A 92 -1.94 -9.59 -9.93
N HIS A 93 -1.83 -9.84 -8.62
CA HIS A 93 -2.85 -9.43 -7.66
C HIS A 93 -3.14 -7.93 -7.75
N GLU A 94 -2.17 -7.07 -8.09
CA GLU A 94 -2.43 -5.63 -8.23
C GLU A 94 -3.51 -5.32 -9.27
N GLU A 95 -3.52 -6.04 -10.40
CA GLU A 95 -4.52 -5.87 -11.45
C GLU A 95 -5.89 -6.41 -11.02
N PHE A 96 -5.91 -7.52 -10.29
CA PHE A 96 -7.14 -8.11 -9.78
C PHE A 96 -7.72 -7.29 -8.63
N THR A 97 -6.87 -6.73 -7.76
CA THR A 97 -7.24 -5.76 -6.73
C THR A 97 -7.91 -4.56 -7.37
N PHE A 98 -7.28 -3.95 -8.38
CA PHE A 98 -7.88 -2.81 -9.10
C PHE A 98 -9.27 -3.16 -9.64
N LYS A 99 -9.40 -4.28 -10.37
CA LYS A 99 -10.68 -4.72 -10.94
C LYS A 99 -11.73 -4.99 -9.88
N ALA A 100 -11.38 -5.70 -8.81
CA ALA A 100 -12.30 -6.03 -7.73
C ALA A 100 -12.84 -4.76 -7.04
N ILE A 101 -11.98 -3.76 -6.79
CA ILE A 101 -12.43 -2.47 -6.23
C ILE A 101 -13.35 -1.74 -7.21
N MET A 102 -12.99 -1.69 -8.50
CA MET A 102 -13.79 -0.97 -9.51
C MET A 102 -15.15 -1.62 -9.79
N GLU A 103 -15.22 -2.95 -9.80
CA GLU A 103 -16.45 -3.71 -10.04
C GLU A 103 -17.39 -3.72 -8.83
N HIS A 104 -16.85 -3.54 -7.61
CA HIS A 104 -17.66 -3.49 -6.40
C HIS A 104 -18.41 -2.17 -6.26
N HIS A 105 -19.66 -2.25 -5.78
CA HIS A 105 -20.45 -1.08 -5.41
C HIS A 105 -20.33 -0.83 -3.91
N PHE A 106 -19.78 0.32 -3.54
CA PHE A 106 -19.68 0.76 -2.15
C PHE A 106 -20.70 1.85 -1.88
N ASP A 107 -21.63 1.62 -0.95
CA ASP A 107 -22.63 2.64 -0.56
C ASP A 107 -21.98 3.90 0.05
N SER A 108 -20.78 3.75 0.62
CA SER A 108 -20.08 4.80 1.38
C SER A 108 -18.94 5.47 0.63
N ILE A 109 -18.61 5.05 -0.60
CA ILE A 109 -17.50 5.58 -1.39
C ILE A 109 -18.03 6.04 -2.75
N PRO A 110 -18.04 7.36 -3.03
CA PRO A 110 -18.41 7.88 -4.35
C PRO A 110 -17.53 7.29 -5.47
N GLU A 111 -18.07 7.18 -6.69
CA GLU A 111 -17.36 6.55 -7.81
C GLU A 111 -15.98 7.17 -8.09
N HIS A 112 -15.90 8.50 -8.03
CA HIS A 112 -14.63 9.23 -8.15
C HIS A 112 -13.61 8.86 -7.07
N ASP A 113 -14.06 8.74 -5.82
CA ASP A 113 -13.20 8.34 -4.71
C ASP A 113 -12.78 6.87 -4.83
N LYS A 114 -13.66 6.02 -5.38
CA LYS A 114 -13.39 4.62 -5.68
C LYS A 114 -12.27 4.48 -6.72
N GLU A 115 -12.24 5.32 -7.74
CA GLU A 115 -11.15 5.37 -8.72
C GLU A 115 -9.80 5.71 -8.07
N ILE A 116 -9.77 6.69 -7.16
CA ILE A 116 -8.55 7.05 -6.41
C ILE A 116 -8.11 5.88 -5.51
N VAL A 117 -9.05 5.23 -4.83
CA VAL A 117 -8.76 4.09 -3.95
C VAL A 117 -8.19 2.92 -4.74
N ALA A 118 -8.81 2.58 -5.88
CA ALA A 118 -8.38 1.49 -6.75
C ALA A 118 -7.00 1.75 -7.34
N ASN A 119 -6.74 2.95 -7.84
CA ASN A 119 -5.43 3.32 -8.39
C ASN A 119 -4.33 3.35 -7.31
N THR A 120 -4.65 3.84 -6.11
CA THR A 120 -3.69 3.86 -4.99
C THR A 120 -3.31 2.43 -4.59
N ALA A 121 -4.30 1.54 -4.47
CA ALA A 121 -4.07 0.12 -4.21
C ALA A 121 -3.29 -0.56 -5.36
N TYR A 122 -3.58 -0.24 -6.63
CA TYR A 122 -2.88 -0.79 -7.79
C TYR A 122 -1.35 -0.51 -7.77
N LEU A 123 -0.93 0.65 -7.27
CA LEU A 123 0.47 1.09 -7.32
C LEU A 123 1.32 0.62 -6.12
N HIS A 124 0.80 -0.24 -5.23
CA HIS A 124 1.49 -0.57 -3.97
C HIS A 124 2.72 -1.51 -4.13
N ARG A 125 2.77 -2.33 -5.19
CA ARG A 125 3.75 -3.43 -5.26
C ARG A 125 5.01 -3.15 -6.08
N GLN A 126 4.86 -2.74 -7.34
CA GLN A 126 5.97 -2.74 -8.30
C GLN A 126 6.99 -1.63 -8.01
N PRO A 127 8.30 -1.80 -8.28
CA PRO A 127 9.26 -0.69 -8.23
C PRO A 127 8.78 0.52 -9.04
N TYR A 128 9.10 1.74 -8.63
CA TYR A 128 8.69 2.98 -9.27
C TYR A 128 8.95 2.97 -10.78
N ILE A 129 10.15 2.53 -11.19
CA ILE A 129 10.56 2.40 -12.60
C ILE A 129 9.69 1.45 -13.44
N LYS A 130 8.91 0.56 -12.80
CA LYS A 130 8.02 -0.41 -13.44
C LYS A 130 6.54 -0.08 -13.24
N LEU A 131 6.21 0.99 -12.50
CA LEU A 131 4.82 1.36 -12.27
C LEU A 131 4.18 1.79 -13.59
N LYS A 132 2.99 1.25 -13.86
CA LYS A 132 2.18 1.63 -15.01
C LYS A 132 1.13 2.62 -14.55
N PHE A 133 1.20 3.84 -15.05
CA PHE A 133 0.23 4.89 -14.72
C PHE A 133 -0.99 4.90 -15.66
N GLN A 134 -1.22 3.82 -16.42
CA GLN A 134 -2.25 3.76 -17.45
C GLN A 134 -3.68 4.04 -16.94
N HIS A 135 -3.97 3.67 -15.69
CA HIS A 135 -5.27 3.87 -15.07
C HIS A 135 -5.47 5.29 -14.52
N LEU A 136 -4.42 6.13 -14.55
CA LEU A 136 -4.49 7.54 -14.14
C LEU A 136 -5.03 8.47 -15.24
N ASN A 137 -5.09 8.01 -16.50
CA ASN A 137 -5.49 8.85 -17.62
C ASN A 137 -6.94 9.37 -17.53
N GLY A 138 -7.80 8.70 -16.75
CA GLY A 138 -9.16 9.16 -16.46
C GLY A 138 -9.25 10.24 -15.37
N LEU A 139 -8.19 10.44 -14.60
CA LEU A 139 -8.14 11.37 -13.48
C LEU A 139 -7.56 12.72 -13.91
N ASN A 140 -8.06 13.80 -13.31
CA ASN A 140 -7.44 15.13 -13.45
C ASN A 140 -6.05 15.15 -12.79
N GLU A 141 -5.24 16.15 -13.12
CA GLU A 141 -3.84 16.24 -12.63
C GLU A 141 -3.73 16.25 -11.10
N ALA A 142 -4.65 16.91 -10.40
CA ALA A 142 -4.64 16.97 -8.94
C ALA A 142 -4.87 15.58 -8.33
N ASP A 143 -5.80 14.80 -8.88
CA ASP A 143 -6.06 13.44 -8.43
C ASP A 143 -4.93 12.47 -8.81
N GLN A 144 -4.27 12.68 -9.95
CA GLN A 144 -3.06 11.91 -10.27
C GLN A 144 -1.93 12.16 -9.27
N ILE A 145 -1.72 13.41 -8.85
CA ILE A 145 -0.76 13.78 -7.80
C ILE A 145 -1.16 13.15 -6.47
N LEU A 146 -2.45 13.23 -6.12
CA LEU A 146 -3.01 12.63 -4.92
C LEU A 146 -2.72 11.13 -4.88
N VAL A 147 -3.11 10.39 -5.92
CA VAL A 147 -2.88 8.94 -6.02
C VAL A 147 -1.40 8.59 -5.85
N LYS A 148 -0.49 9.29 -6.53
CA LYS A 148 0.96 9.02 -6.43
C LYS A 148 1.47 9.23 -5.00
N ARG A 149 1.00 10.27 -4.32
CA ARG A 149 1.38 10.56 -2.92
C ARG A 149 0.77 9.58 -1.93
N LEU A 150 -0.48 9.18 -2.09
CA LEU A 150 -1.10 8.15 -1.25
C LEU A 150 -0.43 6.80 -1.46
N ALA A 151 -0.16 6.43 -2.71
CA ALA A 151 0.53 5.19 -3.05
C ALA A 151 1.95 5.18 -2.46
N ALA A 152 2.68 6.31 -2.48
CA ALA A 152 3.98 6.42 -1.84
C ALA A 152 3.93 6.04 -0.34
N LEU A 153 2.94 6.56 0.40
CA LEU A 153 2.74 6.24 1.81
C LEU A 153 2.34 4.78 2.02
N LEU A 154 1.39 4.27 1.21
CA LEU A 154 0.94 2.89 1.28
C LEU A 154 2.08 1.89 1.03
N ARG A 155 2.92 2.14 0.03
CA ARG A 155 4.09 1.31 -0.30
C ARG A 155 5.06 1.16 0.86
N ILE A 156 5.33 2.26 1.56
CA ILE A 156 6.20 2.24 2.74
C ILE A 156 5.52 1.46 3.86
N ALA A 157 4.24 1.73 4.16
CA ALA A 157 3.49 1.03 5.20
C ALA A 157 3.43 -0.48 4.99
N ASP A 158 3.15 -0.92 3.77
CA ASP A 158 3.14 -2.33 3.36
C ASP A 158 4.51 -2.98 3.56
N ALA A 159 5.59 -2.32 3.15
CA ALA A 159 6.96 -2.78 3.40
C ALA A 159 7.31 -2.95 4.90
N LEU A 160 6.65 -2.21 5.79
CA LEU A 160 6.90 -2.31 7.23
C LEU A 160 6.25 -3.54 7.89
N ASP A 161 5.36 -4.25 7.18
CA ASP A 161 4.87 -5.58 7.57
C ASP A 161 5.32 -6.69 6.60
N GLU A 162 6.44 -6.51 5.91
CA GLU A 162 6.98 -7.44 4.90
C GLU A 162 7.05 -8.90 5.39
N SER A 163 7.44 -9.12 6.65
CA SER A 163 7.57 -10.48 7.21
C SER A 163 6.25 -11.08 7.70
N GLY A 164 5.17 -10.29 7.77
CA GLY A 164 3.93 -10.67 8.43
C GLY A 164 4.07 -10.90 9.94
N LYS A 165 5.20 -10.51 10.55
CA LYS A 165 5.44 -10.70 11.99
C LYS A 165 5.06 -9.47 12.81
N ARG A 166 4.57 -8.39 12.18
CA ARG A 166 4.16 -7.14 12.83
C ARG A 166 5.21 -6.60 13.80
N VAL A 167 6.50 -6.71 13.45
CA VAL A 167 7.64 -6.32 14.30
C VAL A 167 7.78 -4.81 14.47
N VAL A 168 7.21 -4.03 13.54
CA VAL A 168 7.12 -2.57 13.60
C VAL A 168 5.82 -2.21 14.30
N HIS A 169 5.93 -1.68 15.52
CA HIS A 169 4.75 -1.33 16.32
C HIS A 169 4.25 0.08 15.98
N ASP A 170 5.17 1.03 15.92
CA ASP A 170 4.92 2.43 15.62
C ASP A 170 6.04 2.98 14.71
N ILE A 171 5.78 4.12 14.09
CA ILE A 171 6.72 4.85 13.24
C ILE A 171 6.69 6.32 13.63
N ARG A 172 7.86 6.95 13.70
CA ARG A 172 7.99 8.40 13.85
C ARG A 172 8.64 9.00 12.63
N CYS A 173 7.99 10.01 12.05
CA CYS A 173 8.48 10.74 10.90
C CYS A 173 8.98 12.11 11.32
N TYR A 174 10.15 12.49 10.85
CA TYR A 174 10.65 13.86 11.00
C TYR A 174 11.52 14.24 9.80
N GLU A 175 11.54 15.52 9.48
CA GLU A 175 12.39 16.08 8.42
C GLU A 175 13.56 16.85 9.05
N GLU A 176 14.78 16.60 8.55
CA GLU A 176 15.96 17.34 8.93
C GLU A 176 16.79 17.63 7.66
N LYS A 177 17.02 18.91 7.35
CA LYS A 177 17.83 19.35 6.19
C LYS A 177 17.40 18.74 4.85
N GLY A 178 16.09 18.63 4.60
CA GLY A 178 15.54 18.07 3.36
C GLY A 178 15.54 16.54 3.26
N VAL A 179 15.91 15.86 4.35
CA VAL A 179 15.85 14.40 4.48
C VAL A 179 14.70 14.02 5.40
N VAL A 180 13.86 13.08 4.96
CA VAL A 180 12.78 12.50 5.76
C VAL A 180 13.28 11.23 6.42
N TYR A 181 13.21 11.22 7.75
CA TYR A 181 13.57 10.08 8.57
C TYR A 181 12.32 9.30 8.98
N PHE A 182 12.29 8.02 8.65
CA PHE A 182 11.34 7.05 9.18
C PHE A 182 12.00 6.29 10.32
N ASP A 183 11.71 6.68 11.55
CA ASP A 183 12.22 6.06 12.76
C ASP A 183 11.26 4.98 13.26
N LEU A 184 11.66 3.74 13.06
CA LEU A 184 10.85 2.59 13.41
C LEU A 184 10.97 2.29 14.90
N HIS A 185 9.82 2.21 15.57
CA HIS A 185 9.73 1.72 16.94
C HIS A 185 9.51 0.22 16.91
N VAL A 186 10.60 -0.50 17.18
CA VAL A 186 10.70 -1.95 17.02
C VAL A 186 11.30 -2.59 18.26
N VAL A 187 10.82 -3.77 18.62
CA VAL A 187 11.43 -4.62 19.66
C VAL A 187 12.60 -5.44 19.12
N SER A 188 12.69 -5.61 17.79
CA SER A 188 13.70 -6.44 17.12
C SER A 188 14.62 -5.62 16.20
N LYS A 189 15.45 -6.29 15.40
CA LYS A 189 16.31 -5.60 14.40
C LYS A 189 15.54 -5.11 13.18
N ALA A 190 14.34 -5.67 12.90
CA ALA A 190 13.49 -5.33 11.74
C ALA A 190 14.27 -5.24 10.41
N ILE A 191 15.13 -6.24 10.14
CA ILE A 191 16.07 -6.18 9.00
C ILE A 191 15.31 -6.20 7.67
N ALA A 192 14.31 -7.09 7.55
CA ALA A 192 13.53 -7.25 6.34
C ALA A 192 12.69 -6.00 6.05
N GLU A 193 12.02 -5.48 7.07
CA GLU A 193 11.12 -4.32 7.01
C GLU A 193 11.90 -3.05 6.64
N ARG A 194 13.07 -2.84 7.27
CA ARG A 194 13.92 -1.68 6.93
C ARG A 194 14.43 -1.74 5.50
N ALA A 195 14.87 -2.92 5.05
CA ALA A 195 15.33 -3.11 3.69
C ALA A 195 14.18 -2.94 2.68
N ALA A 196 12.99 -3.46 2.98
CA ALA A 196 11.80 -3.32 2.15
C ALA A 196 11.34 -1.86 2.07
N ALA A 197 11.29 -1.15 3.21
CA ALA A 197 10.88 0.24 3.26
C ALA A 197 11.82 1.13 2.43
N LEU A 198 13.14 0.91 2.51
CA LEU A 198 14.10 1.63 1.65
C LEU A 198 13.89 1.32 0.16
N ARG A 199 13.64 0.06 -0.21
CA ARG A 199 13.35 -0.29 -1.62
C ARG A 199 12.06 0.36 -2.13
N LYS A 200 11.00 0.40 -1.31
CA LYS A 200 9.68 0.91 -1.67
C LYS A 200 9.52 2.44 -1.48
N ALA A 201 10.53 3.11 -0.92
CA ALA A 201 10.55 4.56 -0.76
C ALA A 201 10.75 5.32 -2.08
N ASP A 202 11.13 4.64 -3.16
CA ASP A 202 11.37 5.22 -4.48
C ASP A 202 10.25 6.17 -4.99
N LEU A 203 8.99 5.76 -4.89
CA LEU A 203 7.86 6.61 -5.27
C LEU A 203 7.69 7.80 -4.30
N PHE A 204 8.00 7.62 -3.02
CA PHE A 204 7.96 8.71 -2.04
C PHE A 204 9.01 9.78 -2.38
N GLU A 205 10.25 9.36 -2.64
CA GLU A 205 11.32 10.27 -2.99
C GLU A 205 10.99 11.06 -4.26
N HIS A 206 10.41 10.39 -5.27
CA HIS A 206 9.96 11.03 -6.48
C HIS A 206 8.76 11.97 -6.26
N ALA A 207 7.74 11.56 -5.51
CA ALA A 207 6.51 12.33 -5.33
C ALA A 207 6.66 13.54 -4.40
N PHE A 208 7.57 13.45 -3.42
CA PHE A 208 7.82 14.48 -2.43
C PHE A 208 9.12 15.25 -2.64
N GLN A 209 10.00 14.80 -3.55
CA GLN A 209 11.31 15.40 -3.80
C GLN A 209 12.11 15.50 -2.49
N ARG A 210 12.15 14.40 -1.74
CA ARG A 210 12.84 14.27 -0.45
C ARG A 210 13.58 12.95 -0.39
N THR A 211 14.80 12.96 0.12
CA THR A 211 15.54 11.72 0.39
C THR A 211 14.96 11.05 1.63
N VAL A 212 14.87 9.72 1.60
CA VAL A 212 14.35 8.92 2.71
C VAL A 212 15.47 8.16 3.41
N ILE A 213 15.47 8.18 4.74
CA ILE A 213 16.33 7.32 5.58
C ILE A 213 15.48 6.56 6.58
N VAL A 214 15.70 5.24 6.67
CA VAL A 214 15.01 4.37 7.64
C VAL A 214 15.93 4.01 8.81
N VAL A 215 15.61 4.53 9.98
CA VAL A 215 16.34 4.31 11.24
C VAL A 215 15.51 3.50 12.23
N ARG A 216 16.10 3.10 13.36
CA ARG A 216 15.41 2.39 14.43
C ARG A 216 15.76 2.96 15.80
N ASN A 217 14.72 3.21 16.59
CA ASN A 217 14.79 3.79 17.94
C ASN A 217 15.78 4.97 18.00
N GLY A 218 15.82 5.79 16.94
CA GLY A 218 16.79 6.86 16.75
C GLY A 218 16.57 8.02 17.71
N LEU A 219 15.33 8.46 17.85
CA LEU A 219 14.90 9.50 18.78
C LEU A 219 15.14 9.08 20.23
N GLU A 220 14.82 7.83 20.58
CA GLU A 220 15.09 7.29 21.92
C GLU A 220 16.59 7.30 22.25
N LYS A 221 17.43 6.89 21.29
CA LYS A 221 18.89 6.94 21.45
C LYS A 221 19.40 8.36 21.66
N ARG A 222 18.91 9.33 20.85
CA ARG A 222 19.26 10.75 21.00
C ARG A 222 18.83 11.28 22.37
N ALA A 223 17.64 10.93 22.85
CA ALA A 223 17.14 11.34 24.17
C ALA A 223 17.99 10.77 25.32
N ARG A 224 18.30 9.46 25.29
CA ARG A 224 19.17 8.81 26.29
C ARG A 224 20.57 9.41 26.32
N ALA A 225 21.14 9.72 25.15
CA ALA A 225 22.44 10.36 25.06
C ALA A 225 22.45 11.77 25.68
N ARG A 226 21.39 12.56 25.45
CA ARG A 226 21.23 13.89 26.07
C ARG A 226 21.09 13.82 27.59
N GLN A 227 20.30 12.88 28.09
CA GLN A 227 20.13 12.67 29.53
C GLN A 227 21.46 12.30 30.21
N ARG A 228 22.23 11.36 29.62
CA ARG A 228 23.56 11.00 30.13
C ARG A 228 24.51 12.20 30.19
N ALA A 229 24.60 12.96 29.10
CA ALA A 229 25.45 14.15 29.06
C ALA A 229 25.07 15.19 30.12
N MET A 230 23.77 15.37 30.41
CA MET A 230 23.30 16.26 31.46
C MET A 230 23.65 15.75 32.86
N THR A 231 23.50 14.44 33.11
CA THR A 231 23.89 13.83 34.39
C THR A 231 25.39 13.96 34.63
N ASP A 232 26.21 13.67 33.62
CA ASP A 232 27.67 13.77 33.70
C ASP A 232 28.12 15.20 34.03
N GLN A 233 27.46 16.23 33.46
CA GLN A 233 27.72 17.64 33.77
C GLN A 233 27.37 18.00 35.23
N LEU A 234 26.28 17.46 35.77
CA LEU A 234 25.86 17.71 37.16
C LEU A 234 26.79 17.04 38.18
N GLU A 235 27.33 15.85 37.87
CA GLU A 235 28.30 15.16 38.73
C GLU A 235 29.67 15.86 38.77
N GLN A 236 30.11 16.42 37.64
CA GLN A 236 31.33 17.23 37.56
C GLN A 236 31.23 18.50 38.41
N HIS A 237 30.07 19.17 38.41
CA HIS A 237 29.83 20.36 39.24
C HIS A 237 29.68 20.07 40.75
N ARG A 238 29.43 18.82 41.15
CA ARG A 238 29.33 18.42 42.57
C ARG A 238 30.66 17.95 43.16
N SER A 239 31.65 17.68 42.31
CA SER A 239 32.94 17.10 42.68
C SER A 239 34.09 18.12 42.69
N GLY A 240 33.82 19.39 42.38
CA GLY A 240 34.74 20.52 42.47
C GLY A 240 34.20 21.58 43.41
#